data_AF-A0A1M4N0J0-F1
#
_entry.id   AF-A0A1M4N0J0-F1
#
_cell.length_a   1.000
_cell.length_b   1.000
_cell.length_c   1.000
_cell.angle_alpha   90.00
_cell.angle_beta   90.00
_cell.angle_gamma   90.00
#
_symmetry.space_group_name_H-M   'P 1'
#
loop_
_entity.id
_entity.type
_entity.pdbx_description
1 polymer ?
#
loop_
_entity_poly.entity_id
_entity_poly.type
_entity_poly.pdbx_seq_one_letter_code
_entity_poly.pdbx_strand_id
1 'polypeptide(L)'
;MDSEEVISDDVANLAYFKRRREAEDGVVGLKAKLEMGQRSELWIEAQEQKVEFERLLEEWALYASAQEIFAEVLARVERRFNRRAKPHFSEVSIVDADVLIDEIVLDPIVRDCAGVTQFRLNSTRAIGMLYWLADRCFVKWHK
;
A
#
# COMPACT_ATOMS: atom_id res chain seq x y z
N MET A 1 29.45 6.14 -19.87
CA MET A 1 29.10 5.46 -18.61
C MET A 1 28.11 6.39 -17.95
N ASP A 2 26.81 6.07 -17.90
CA ASP A 2 25.84 6.85 -17.09
C ASP A 2 24.38 6.34 -17.19
N SER A 3 24.07 5.29 -17.94
CA SER A 3 22.71 4.74 -17.98
C SER A 3 22.50 3.49 -17.13
N GLU A 4 23.52 2.64 -16.94
CA GLU A 4 23.36 1.37 -16.19
C GLU A 4 23.43 1.52 -14.67
N GLU A 5 24.19 2.49 -14.15
CA GLU A 5 24.31 2.72 -12.70
C GLU A 5 23.06 3.38 -12.10
N VAL A 6 22.41 4.29 -12.84
CA VAL A 6 21.18 4.96 -12.39
C VAL A 6 20.00 3.98 -12.32
N ILE A 7 19.88 3.07 -13.31
CA ILE A 7 18.87 2.00 -13.32
C ILE A 7 19.02 1.08 -12.09
N SER A 8 20.24 0.91 -11.56
CA SER A 8 20.50 0.04 -10.40
C SER A 8 19.92 0.61 -9.09
N ASP A 9 20.00 1.92 -8.88
CA ASP A 9 19.50 2.57 -7.66
C ASP A 9 17.98 2.84 -7.72
N ASP A 10 17.42 3.15 -8.89
CA ASP A 10 15.97 3.39 -9.05
C ASP A 10 15.15 2.10 -8.80
N VAL A 11 15.71 0.94 -9.17
CA VAL A 11 15.15 -0.37 -8.86
C VAL A 11 15.21 -0.69 -7.35
N ALA A 12 16.17 -0.11 -6.60
CA ALA A 12 16.37 -0.41 -5.18
C ALA A 12 15.22 0.11 -4.30
N ASN A 13 14.63 1.26 -4.64
CA ASN A 13 13.58 1.89 -3.84
C ASN A 13 12.27 1.09 -3.86
N LEU A 14 11.83 0.61 -5.03
CA LEU A 14 10.67 -0.28 -5.10
C LEU A 14 11.01 -1.69 -4.59
N ALA A 15 12.25 -2.16 -4.77
CA ALA A 15 12.71 -3.44 -4.23
C ALA A 15 12.59 -3.50 -2.70
N TYR A 16 12.81 -2.37 -2.00
CA TYR A 16 12.55 -2.26 -0.57
C TYR A 16 11.13 -2.70 -0.20
N PHE A 17 10.12 -2.25 -0.95
CA PHE A 17 8.72 -2.58 -0.72
C PHE A 17 8.33 -3.97 -1.22
N LYS A 18 9.02 -4.51 -2.23
CA LYS A 18 8.75 -5.86 -2.78
C LYS A 18 9.07 -6.96 -1.77
N ARG A 19 10.02 -6.74 -0.86
CA ARG A 19 10.35 -7.70 0.20
C ARG A 19 9.22 -7.82 1.22
N ARG A 20 9.16 -8.93 1.94
CA ARG A 20 8.29 -9.06 3.12
C ARG A 20 9.08 -8.63 4.36
N ARG A 21 8.54 -7.71 5.16
CA ARG A 21 9.10 -7.39 6.48
C ARG A 21 8.79 -8.50 7.48
N GLU A 22 9.64 -8.63 8.48
CA GLU A 22 9.35 -9.46 9.65
C GLU A 22 8.15 -8.87 10.40
N ALA A 23 7.21 -9.72 10.79
CA ALA A 23 6.07 -9.32 11.62
C ALA A 23 6.41 -9.61 13.08
N GLU A 24 6.71 -8.55 13.85
CA GLU A 24 7.09 -8.66 15.28
C GLU A 24 6.01 -9.34 16.14
N ASP A 25 4.74 -9.26 15.72
CA ASP A 25 3.59 -9.85 16.39
C ASP A 25 3.22 -11.25 15.86
N GLY A 26 3.98 -11.79 14.91
CA GLY A 26 3.72 -13.09 14.28
C GLY A 26 2.52 -13.12 13.32
N VAL A 27 1.80 -12.01 13.12
CA VAL A 27 0.63 -11.94 12.24
C VAL A 27 1.07 -11.61 10.81
N VAL A 28 1.31 -12.65 10.02
CA VAL A 28 1.91 -12.54 8.70
C VAL A 28 0.86 -12.58 7.58
N GLY A 29 0.98 -11.65 6.63
CA GLY A 29 0.14 -11.60 5.43
C GLY A 29 -1.19 -10.89 5.64
N LEU A 30 -1.88 -10.61 4.53
CA LEU A 30 -3.10 -9.80 4.54
C LEU A 30 -4.25 -10.51 5.27
N LYS A 31 -4.49 -11.79 4.96
CA LYS A 31 -5.60 -12.56 5.51
C LYS A 31 -5.59 -12.59 7.04
N ALA A 32 -4.46 -12.98 7.62
CA ALA A 32 -4.31 -13.06 9.08
C ALA A 32 -4.51 -11.70 9.77
N LYS A 33 -4.11 -10.60 9.11
CA LYS A 33 -4.30 -9.24 9.64
C LYS A 33 -5.74 -8.77 9.59
N LEU A 34 -6.47 -9.13 8.55
CA LEU A 34 -7.90 -8.86 8.46
C LEU A 34 -8.65 -9.67 9.53
N GLU A 35 -8.31 -10.95 9.70
CA GLU A 35 -8.88 -11.79 10.75
C GLU A 35 -8.64 -11.22 12.16
N MET A 36 -7.39 -10.85 12.46
CA MET A 36 -7.03 -10.24 13.74
C MET A 36 -7.69 -8.86 13.92
N GLY A 37 -7.90 -8.13 12.84
CA GLY A 37 -8.58 -6.83 12.80
C GLY A 37 -10.11 -6.90 12.78
N GLN A 38 -10.71 -8.08 12.95
CA GLN A 38 -12.17 -8.30 12.90
C GLN A 38 -12.80 -7.85 11.57
N ARG A 39 -12.09 -8.09 10.46
CA ARG A 39 -12.42 -7.65 9.09
C ARG A 39 -12.38 -8.79 8.08
N SER A 40 -12.63 -10.03 8.53
CA SER A 40 -12.54 -11.24 7.70
C SER A 40 -13.47 -11.21 6.49
N GLU A 41 -14.61 -10.52 6.61
CA GLU A 41 -15.59 -10.31 5.55
C GLU A 41 -15.01 -9.57 4.34
N LEU A 42 -13.98 -8.75 4.54
CA LEU A 42 -13.32 -8.01 3.47
C LEU A 42 -12.35 -8.87 2.67
N TRP A 43 -12.07 -10.12 3.07
CA TRP A 43 -10.97 -10.90 2.47
C TRP A 43 -11.06 -11.04 0.95
N ILE A 44 -12.23 -11.37 0.42
CA ILE A 44 -12.41 -11.58 -1.03
C ILE A 44 -12.14 -10.29 -1.79
N GLU A 45 -12.79 -9.20 -1.38
CA GLU A 45 -12.60 -7.89 -2.00
C GLU A 45 -11.16 -7.40 -1.86
N ALA A 46 -10.58 -7.51 -0.67
CA ALA A 46 -9.21 -7.08 -0.39
C ALA A 46 -8.18 -7.83 -1.22
N GLN A 47 -8.41 -9.13 -1.46
CA GLN A 47 -7.56 -9.93 -2.34
C GLN A 47 -7.66 -9.46 -3.80
N GLU A 48 -8.88 -9.22 -4.31
CA GLU A 48 -9.09 -8.72 -5.68
C GLU A 48 -8.44 -7.35 -5.89
N GLN A 49 -8.64 -6.42 -4.96
CA GLN A 49 -8.07 -5.08 -5.02
C GLN A 49 -6.53 -5.10 -4.91
N LYS A 50 -5.97 -6.01 -4.10
CA LYS A 50 -4.52 -6.25 -4.06
C LYS A 50 -4.00 -6.71 -5.42
N VAL A 51 -4.67 -7.68 -6.05
CA VAL A 51 -4.29 -8.19 -7.37
C VAL A 51 -4.34 -7.10 -8.45
N GLU A 52 -5.35 -6.21 -8.40
CA GLU A 52 -5.42 -5.07 -9.31
C GLU A 52 -4.21 -4.12 -9.18
N PHE A 53 -3.72 -3.90 -7.97
CA PHE A 53 -2.49 -3.14 -7.77
C PHE A 53 -1.24 -3.90 -8.21
N GLU A 54 -1.17 -5.22 -8.00
CA GLU A 54 -0.05 -6.05 -8.49
C GLU A 54 0.04 -6.03 -10.01
N ARG A 55 -1.09 -6.15 -10.71
CA ARG A 55 -1.16 -6.00 -12.17
C ARG A 55 -0.66 -4.63 -12.63
N LEU A 56 -1.00 -3.57 -11.89
CA LEU A 56 -0.50 -2.24 -12.18
C LEU A 56 1.03 -2.16 -12.02
N LEU A 57 1.60 -2.74 -10.96
CA LEU A 57 3.05 -2.79 -10.78
C LEU A 57 3.75 -3.57 -11.91
N GLU A 58 3.15 -4.66 -12.37
CA GLU A 58 3.67 -5.49 -13.46
C GLU A 58 3.60 -4.78 -14.82
N GLU A 59 2.48 -4.14 -15.13
CA GLU A 59 2.27 -3.36 -16.35
C GLU A 59 3.38 -2.31 -16.53
N TRP A 60 3.82 -1.71 -15.42
CA TRP A 60 4.81 -0.64 -15.42
C TRP A 60 6.21 -1.08 -14.98
N ALA A 61 6.46 -2.39 -14.86
CA ALA A 61 7.71 -2.92 -14.31
C ALA A 61 8.96 -2.60 -15.16
N LEU A 62 8.82 -2.30 -16.45
CA LEU A 62 9.95 -1.96 -17.32
C LEU A 62 10.28 -0.46 -17.35
N TYR A 63 9.50 0.38 -16.65
CA TYR A 63 9.67 1.83 -16.66
C TYR A 63 10.25 2.31 -15.32
N ALA A 64 11.54 2.67 -15.31
CA ALA A 64 12.24 3.12 -14.10
C ALA A 64 11.53 4.29 -13.40
N SER A 65 11.13 5.32 -14.16
CA SER A 65 10.39 6.47 -13.61
C SER A 65 9.06 6.08 -12.97
N ALA A 66 8.35 5.07 -13.51
CA ALA A 66 7.13 4.58 -12.89
C ALA A 66 7.45 3.83 -11.58
N GLN A 67 8.53 3.05 -11.54
CA GLN A 67 8.96 2.36 -10.32
C GLN A 67 9.31 3.35 -9.19
N GLU A 68 9.99 4.46 -9.51
CA GLU A 68 10.27 5.53 -8.54
C GLU A 68 8.99 6.14 -7.98
N ILE A 69 8.02 6.44 -8.84
CA ILE A 69 6.73 7.00 -8.40
C ILE A 69 6.00 5.99 -7.50
N PHE A 70 5.98 4.71 -7.85
CA PHE A 70 5.38 3.68 -6.98
C PHE A 70 6.09 3.61 -5.64
N ALA A 71 7.42 3.67 -5.59
CA ALA A 71 8.17 3.63 -4.35
C ALA A 71 7.81 4.83 -3.44
N GLU A 72 7.76 6.05 -3.99
CA GLU A 72 7.36 7.26 -3.24
C GLU A 72 5.91 7.17 -2.75
N VAL A 73 4.98 6.74 -3.62
CA VAL A 73 3.57 6.59 -3.25
C VAL A 73 3.40 5.55 -2.14
N LEU A 74 4.06 4.40 -2.24
CA LEU A 74 4.01 3.34 -1.22
C LEU A 74 4.60 3.82 0.11
N ALA A 75 5.73 4.54 0.09
CA ALA A 75 6.32 5.14 1.30
C ALA A 75 5.37 6.14 1.96
N ARG A 76 4.67 6.94 1.17
CA ARG A 76 3.65 7.88 1.66
C ARG A 76 2.45 7.18 2.26
N VAL A 77 1.93 6.15 1.61
CA VAL A 77 0.81 5.32 2.13
C VAL A 77 1.22 4.70 3.46
N GLU A 78 2.38 4.01 3.51
CA GLU A 78 2.91 3.40 4.73
C GLU A 78 3.02 4.43 5.85
N ARG A 79 3.64 5.58 5.59
CA ARG A 79 3.86 6.62 6.59
C ARG A 79 2.55 7.19 7.11
N ARG A 80 1.60 7.52 6.21
CA ARG A 80 0.29 8.05 6.59
C ARG A 80 -0.49 7.04 7.43
N PHE A 81 -0.52 5.79 7.00
CA PHE A 81 -1.15 4.72 7.76
C PHE A 81 -0.54 4.59 9.16
N ASN A 82 0.77 4.35 9.25
CA ASN A 82 1.41 3.97 10.50
C ASN A 82 1.50 5.13 11.50
N ARG A 83 1.64 6.37 11.01
CA ARG A 83 1.85 7.54 11.87
C ARG A 83 0.59 8.36 12.12
N ARG A 84 -0.43 8.24 11.27
CA ARG A 84 -1.61 9.11 11.34
C ARG A 84 -2.92 8.35 11.47
N ALA A 85 -3.12 7.24 10.76
CA ALA A 85 -4.38 6.49 10.85
C ALA A 85 -4.36 5.51 12.04
N LYS A 86 -3.41 4.57 12.03
CA LYS A 86 -3.30 3.46 12.99
C LYS A 86 -3.37 3.87 14.47
N PRO A 87 -2.75 4.98 14.94
CA PRO A 87 -2.83 5.36 16.35
C PRO A 87 -4.26 5.56 16.87
N HIS A 88 -5.21 5.90 16.01
CA HIS A 88 -6.60 6.14 16.40
C HIS A 88 -7.47 4.88 16.43
N PHE A 89 -6.97 3.75 15.90
CA PHE A 89 -7.79 2.53 15.70
C PHE A 89 -8.24 1.90 17.01
N SER A 90 -7.57 2.24 18.10
CA SER A 90 -7.95 1.82 19.45
C SER A 90 -9.13 2.59 20.04
N GLU A 91 -9.45 3.75 19.48
CA GLU A 91 -10.35 4.75 20.04
C GLU A 91 -11.66 4.88 19.25
N VAL A 92 -11.72 4.29 18.06
CA VAL A 92 -12.80 4.46 17.10
C VAL A 92 -13.43 3.12 16.72
N SER A 93 -14.65 3.16 16.18
CA SER A 93 -15.29 1.95 15.64
C SER A 93 -14.60 1.46 14.36
N ILE A 94 -14.89 0.23 13.93
CA ILE A 94 -14.38 -0.30 12.66
C ILE A 94 -14.78 0.60 11.48
N VAL A 95 -16.03 1.08 11.49
CA VAL A 95 -16.57 1.97 10.45
C VAL A 95 -15.85 3.32 10.46
N ASP A 96 -15.64 3.91 11.63
CA ASP A 96 -14.89 5.17 11.74
C ASP A 96 -13.42 5.00 11.35
N ALA A 97 -12.83 3.84 11.61
CA ALA A 97 -11.49 3.51 11.12
C ALA A 97 -11.44 3.47 9.59
N ASP A 98 -12.48 2.97 8.92
CA ASP A 98 -12.61 3.00 7.45
C ASP A 98 -12.63 4.43 6.91
N VAL A 99 -13.44 5.29 7.51
CA VAL A 99 -13.48 6.72 7.17
C VAL A 99 -12.10 7.37 7.36
N LEU A 100 -11.40 7.07 8.47
CA LEU A 100 -10.06 7.59 8.71
C LEU A 100 -9.04 7.10 7.67
N ILE A 101 -9.15 5.85 7.21
CA ILE A 101 -8.28 5.31 6.16
C ILE A 101 -8.49 6.09 4.87
N ASP A 102 -9.74 6.28 4.47
CA ASP A 102 -10.09 7.01 3.26
C ASP A 102 -9.55 8.45 3.33
N GLU A 103 -9.89 9.19 4.39
CA GLU A 103 -9.54 10.61 4.52
C GLU A 103 -8.03 10.86 4.72
N ILE A 104 -7.36 10.04 5.54
CA ILE A 104 -5.96 10.27 5.94
C ILE A 104 -4.99 9.63 4.95
N VAL A 105 -5.36 8.49 4.36
CA VAL A 105 -4.46 7.66 3.57
C VAL A 105 -4.84 7.69 2.09
N LEU A 106 -6.06 7.33 1.72
CA LEU A 106 -6.40 7.08 0.31
C LEU A 106 -6.68 8.36 -0.47
N ASP A 107 -7.55 9.23 0.01
CA ASP A 107 -7.95 10.46 -0.67
C ASP A 107 -6.77 11.37 -1.00
N PRO A 108 -5.79 11.60 -0.08
CA PRO A 108 -4.61 12.36 -0.42
C PRO A 108 -3.80 11.72 -1.53
N ILE A 109 -3.72 10.39 -1.56
CA ILE A 109 -2.93 9.65 -2.56
C ILE A 109 -3.62 9.67 -3.92
N VAL A 110 -4.93 9.45 -3.96
CA VAL A 110 -5.73 9.56 -5.19
C VAL A 110 -5.65 10.97 -5.76
N ARG A 111 -5.78 12.01 -4.91
CA ARG A 111 -5.67 13.40 -5.34
C ARG A 111 -4.27 13.75 -5.85
N ASP A 112 -3.22 13.35 -5.14
CA ASP A 112 -1.83 13.61 -5.55
C ASP A 112 -1.51 12.91 -6.89
N CYS A 113 -2.08 11.73 -7.13
CA CYS A 113 -1.88 10.96 -8.36
C CYS A 113 -2.85 11.34 -9.50
N ALA A 114 -3.89 12.13 -9.25
CA ALA A 114 -4.87 12.51 -10.28
C ALA A 114 -4.25 13.28 -11.47
N GLY A 115 -3.11 13.94 -11.26
CA GLY A 115 -2.35 14.62 -12.30
C GLY A 115 -1.44 13.70 -13.12
N VAL A 116 -1.24 12.45 -12.71
CA VAL A 116 -0.41 11.47 -13.42
C VAL A 116 -1.28 10.74 -14.43
N THR A 117 -1.27 11.23 -15.68
CA THR A 117 -2.13 10.72 -16.76
C THR A 117 -1.83 9.29 -17.19
N GLN A 118 -0.63 8.78 -16.86
CA GLN A 118 -0.08 7.54 -17.42
C GLN A 118 -0.59 6.28 -16.71
N PHE A 119 -0.76 6.30 -15.39
CA PHE A 119 -1.37 5.18 -14.65
C PHE A 119 -2.52 5.67 -13.78
N ARG A 120 -3.74 5.27 -14.17
CA ARG A 120 -4.98 5.66 -13.49
C ARG A 120 -5.05 5.05 -12.10
N LEU A 121 -4.72 5.84 -11.09
CA LEU A 121 -4.85 5.46 -9.69
C LEU A 121 -6.23 5.89 -9.15
N ASN A 122 -7.19 4.97 -9.19
CA ASN A 122 -8.52 5.17 -8.60
C ASN A 122 -8.58 4.60 -7.17
N SER A 123 -9.71 4.78 -6.49
CA SER A 123 -9.89 4.32 -5.10
C SER A 123 -9.64 2.81 -4.95
N THR A 124 -10.07 1.98 -5.90
CA THR A 124 -9.82 0.53 -5.93
C THR A 124 -8.34 0.19 -5.93
N ARG A 125 -7.54 0.85 -6.78
CA ARG A 125 -6.09 0.65 -6.80
C ARG A 125 -5.42 1.26 -5.57
N ALA A 126 -5.97 2.35 -5.03
CA ALA A 126 -5.46 2.99 -3.81
C ALA A 126 -5.59 2.10 -2.57
N ILE A 127 -6.77 1.53 -2.32
CA ILE A 127 -6.93 0.56 -1.24
C ILE A 127 -6.15 -0.73 -1.53
N GLY A 128 -6.05 -1.13 -2.81
CA GLY A 128 -5.19 -2.24 -3.25
C GLY A 128 -3.73 -2.10 -2.84
N MET A 129 -3.15 -0.88 -2.95
CA MET A 129 -1.81 -0.58 -2.44
C MET A 129 -1.69 -0.85 -0.95
N LEU A 130 -2.71 -0.44 -0.18
CA LEU A 130 -2.70 -0.60 1.26
C LEU A 130 -2.74 -2.08 1.66
N TYR A 131 -3.58 -2.87 0.99
CA TYR A 131 -3.64 -4.33 1.18
C TYR A 131 -2.35 -5.03 0.73
N TRP A 132 -1.72 -4.55 -0.33
CA TRP A 132 -0.43 -5.06 -0.79
C TRP A 132 0.69 -4.82 0.23
N LEU A 133 0.71 -3.63 0.86
CA LEU A 133 1.60 -3.30 1.96
C LEU A 133 1.30 -4.15 3.21
N ALA A 134 0.03 -4.43 3.48
CA ALA A 134 -0.39 -5.27 4.60
C ALA A 134 0.14 -6.70 4.42
N ASP A 135 0.00 -7.24 3.21
CA ASP A 135 0.48 -8.57 2.86
C ASP A 135 2.01 -8.71 3.04
N ARG A 136 2.76 -7.64 2.82
CA ARG A 136 4.21 -7.58 2.98
C ARG A 136 4.69 -7.08 4.34
N CYS A 137 3.79 -6.92 5.30
CA CYS A 137 4.12 -6.49 6.66
C CYS A 137 4.65 -5.07 6.84
N PHE A 138 4.28 -4.17 5.93
CA PHE A 138 4.52 -2.73 6.12
C PHE A 138 3.43 -2.04 6.93
N VAL A 139 2.20 -2.54 6.85
CA VAL A 139 1.06 -2.04 7.61
C VAL A 139 0.36 -3.18 8.35
N LYS A 140 -0.32 -2.85 9.45
CA LYS A 140 -1.09 -3.78 10.28
C LYS A 140 -2.36 -3.13 10.79
N TRP A 141 -3.49 -3.82 10.63
CA TRP A 141 -4.82 -3.31 10.98
C TRP A 141 -5.18 -3.51 12.45
N HIS A 142 -4.58 -4.52 13.06
CA HIS A 142 -4.73 -4.81 14.48
C HIS A 142 -3.67 -4.08 15.32
N LYS A 143 -3.90 -4.05 16.62
CA LYS A 143 -2.99 -3.44 17.62
C LYS A 143 -1.63 -4.14 17.64
#